data_AF-A0A950EWX5-F1
#
_entry.id   AF-A0A950EWX5-F1
#
_cell.length_a   1.000
_cell.length_b   1.000
_cell.length_c   1.000
_cell.angle_alpha   90.00
_cell.angle_beta   90.00
_cell.angle_gamma   90.00
#
_symmetry.space_group_name_H-M   'P 1'
#
loop_
_entity.id
_entity.type
_entity.pdbx_description
1 polymer ?
#
loop_
_entity_poly.entity_id
_entity_poly.type
_entity_poly.pdbx_seq_one_letter_code
_entity_poly.pdbx_strand_id
1 'polypeptide(L)'
;MSWYYNYRPYVSVAQRRQKAQHEMEKRRKRGLPVSPVAIAGRTIAHTFWGKAWCDNLESYSDYANRLPRGRTYVRNGSVVHLEIQPGKVNALVCGSELYTVEITITALSDAHWKSLKSQCSGQIGSLVELLQGRLSKSVMDLVTQHDKGLFPKPAEIQMKCSCPDWAGMCKHIAAV
;
A
#
# COMPACT_ATOMS: atom_id res chain seq x y z
N MET A 1 -15.83 -32.88 25.30
CA MET A 1 -14.78 -31.85 25.43
C MET A 1 -15.28 -30.59 24.74
N SER A 2 -15.64 -29.56 25.52
CA SER A 2 -16.25 -28.33 25.00
C SER A 2 -15.18 -27.46 24.33
N TRP A 3 -15.35 -27.18 23.04
CA TRP A 3 -14.54 -26.22 22.30
C TRP A 3 -14.91 -24.82 22.78
N TYR A 4 -14.24 -24.31 23.82
CA TYR A 4 -14.36 -22.92 24.20
C TYR A 4 -13.82 -22.04 23.07
N TYR A 5 -14.74 -21.51 22.25
CA TYR A 5 -14.46 -20.41 21.33
C TYR A 5 -14.10 -19.18 22.16
N ASN A 6 -12.82 -19.01 22.47
CA ASN A 6 -12.32 -17.85 23.17
C ASN A 6 -12.30 -16.66 22.18
N TYR A 7 -13.44 -15.96 22.06
CA TYR A 7 -13.53 -14.74 21.26
C TYR A 7 -12.56 -13.71 21.81
N ARG A 8 -11.60 -13.27 20.98
CA ARG A 8 -10.68 -12.20 21.38
C ARG A 8 -11.50 -10.93 21.70
N PRO A 9 -11.24 -10.27 22.83
CA PRO A 9 -11.99 -9.08 23.21
C PRO A 9 -11.83 -7.97 22.17
N TYR A 10 -12.89 -7.18 22.01
CA TYR A 10 -12.88 -6.03 21.13
C TYR A 10 -11.81 -5.03 21.57
N VAL A 11 -10.95 -4.60 20.63
CA VAL A 11 -9.92 -3.58 20.89
C VAL A 11 -10.34 -2.29 20.21
N SER A 12 -10.54 -1.24 21.02
CA SER A 12 -10.98 0.06 20.53
C SER A 12 -9.92 0.75 19.67
N VAL A 13 -10.34 1.70 18.83
CA VAL A 13 -9.42 2.49 18.00
C VAL A 13 -8.42 3.27 18.88
N ALA A 14 -8.86 3.81 20.01
CA ALA A 14 -7.99 4.51 20.96
C ALA A 14 -6.90 3.60 21.51
N GLN A 15 -7.26 2.37 21.91
CA GLN A 15 -6.29 1.37 22.38
C GLN A 15 -5.29 0.98 21.28
N ARG A 16 -5.73 0.85 20.03
CA ARG A 16 -4.82 0.57 18.89
C ARG A 16 -3.83 1.70 18.66
N ARG A 17 -4.29 2.96 18.68
CA ARG A 17 -3.44 4.15 18.56
C ARG A 17 -2.41 4.21 19.67
N GLN A 18 -2.83 3.98 20.91
CA GLN A 18 -1.93 3.97 22.07
C GLN A 18 -0.86 2.88 21.95
N LYS A 19 -1.23 1.66 21.52
CA LYS A 19 -0.27 0.58 21.26
C LYS A 19 0.73 0.95 20.16
N ALA A 20 0.25 1.47 19.03
CA ALA A 20 1.12 1.91 17.94
C ALA A 20 2.08 3.02 18.37
N GLN A 21 1.59 3.97 19.18
CA GLN A 21 2.41 5.04 19.75
C GLN A 21 3.48 4.51 20.71
N HIS A 22 3.12 3.57 21.58
CA HIS A 22 4.08 2.93 22.47
C HIS A 22 5.20 2.21 21.69
N GLU A 23 4.85 1.45 20.64
CA GLU A 23 5.84 0.80 19.77
C GLU A 23 6.73 1.82 19.03
N MET A 24 6.17 2.94 18.56
CA MET A 24 6.92 4.04 17.97
C MET A 24 7.92 4.65 18.95
N GLU A 25 7.49 4.94 20.18
CA GLU A 25 8.36 5.50 21.23
C GLU A 25 9.48 4.54 21.61
N LYS A 26 9.17 3.25 21.76
CA LYS A 26 10.16 2.19 22.01
C LYS A 26 11.20 2.10 20.90
N ARG A 27 10.79 2.23 19.63
CA ARG A 27 11.72 2.27 18.48
C ARG A 27 12.60 3.51 18.48
N ARG A 28 12.00 4.69 18.71
CA ARG A 28 12.74 5.96 18.78
C ARG A 28 13.82 5.92 19.88
N LYS A 29 13.49 5.40 21.06
CA LYS A 29 14.46 5.22 22.17
C LYS A 29 15.62 4.29 21.81
N ARG A 30 15.42 3.35 20.87
CA ARG A 30 16.45 2.44 20.36
C ARG A 30 17.22 3.00 19.15
N GLY A 31 16.96 4.24 18.75
CA GLY A 31 17.58 4.86 17.57
C GLY A 31 17.10 4.29 16.23
N LEU A 32 15.98 3.56 16.21
CA LEU A 32 15.43 2.97 14.99
C LEU A 32 14.51 3.96 14.25
N PRO A 33 14.46 3.94 12.91
CA PRO A 33 13.59 4.82 12.14
C PRO A 33 12.12 4.53 12.40
N VAL A 34 11.34 5.61 12.38
CA VAL A 34 9.88 5.63 12.56
C VAL A 34 9.32 6.63 11.56
N SER A 35 8.54 6.14 10.61
CA SER A 35 7.93 6.93 9.52
C SER A 35 6.48 6.51 9.39
N PRO A 36 5.60 6.95 10.31
CA PRO A 36 4.23 6.46 10.38
C PRO A 36 3.38 7.05 9.26
N VAL A 37 2.34 6.33 8.86
CA VAL A 37 1.35 6.84 7.90
C VAL A 37 0.21 7.51 8.67
N ALA A 38 0.11 8.83 8.55
CA ALA A 38 -0.96 9.62 9.15
C ALA A 38 -2.01 9.98 8.08
N ILE A 39 -3.24 9.52 8.27
CA ILE A 39 -4.36 9.85 7.39
C ILE A 39 -5.29 10.82 8.11
N ALA A 40 -5.51 11.98 7.50
CA ALA A 40 -6.53 12.93 7.92
C ALA A 40 -7.88 12.56 7.27
N GLY A 41 -8.87 12.20 8.08
CA GLY A 41 -10.21 11.87 7.59
C GLY A 41 -10.33 10.46 7.00
N ARG A 42 -11.20 10.31 5.99
CA ARG A 42 -11.55 9.00 5.41
C ARG A 42 -10.79 8.67 4.13
N THR A 43 -10.35 9.68 3.40
CA THR A 43 -9.71 9.55 2.08
C THR A 43 -8.26 9.12 2.27
N ILE A 44 -7.85 8.04 1.59
CA ILE A 44 -6.49 7.50 1.69
C ILE A 44 -5.59 8.12 0.61
N ALA A 45 -6.10 8.23 -0.62
CA ALA A 45 -5.38 8.80 -1.74
C ALA A 45 -6.06 10.08 -2.23
N HIS A 46 -5.33 11.19 -2.19
CA HIS A 46 -5.80 12.48 -2.70
C HIS A 46 -5.33 12.74 -4.13
N THR A 47 -4.13 12.25 -4.45
CA THR A 47 -3.53 12.42 -5.77
C THR A 47 -4.20 11.49 -6.78
N PHE A 48 -4.17 11.89 -8.06
CA PHE A 48 -4.60 11.02 -9.15
C PHE A 48 -3.89 9.66 -9.09
N TRP A 49 -2.56 9.68 -8.94
CA TRP A 49 -1.75 8.46 -8.97
C TRP A 49 -2.13 7.49 -7.85
N GLY A 50 -2.33 8.01 -6.63
CA GLY A 50 -2.76 7.18 -5.51
C GLY A 50 -4.15 6.59 -5.72
N LYS A 51 -5.09 7.33 -6.34
CA LYS A 51 -6.43 6.83 -6.67
C LYS A 51 -6.34 5.71 -7.71
N ALA A 52 -5.65 5.95 -8.82
CA ALA A 52 -5.47 4.96 -9.87
C ALA A 52 -4.76 3.68 -9.37
N TRP A 53 -3.81 3.82 -8.44
CA TRP A 53 -3.20 2.68 -7.75
C TRP A 53 -4.22 1.89 -6.90
N CYS A 54 -5.05 2.59 -6.11
CA CYS A 54 -6.13 1.95 -5.36
C CYS A 54 -7.13 1.24 -6.29
N ASP A 55 -7.53 1.88 -7.37
CA ASP A 55 -8.47 1.33 -8.36
C ASP A 55 -7.89 0.07 -9.02
N ASN A 56 -6.59 0.08 -9.36
CA ASN A 56 -5.90 -1.10 -9.88
C ASN A 56 -5.94 -2.26 -8.88
N LEU A 57 -5.62 -2.02 -7.61
CA LEU A 57 -5.66 -3.07 -6.58
C LEU A 57 -7.10 -3.58 -6.32
N GLU A 58 -8.10 -2.70 -6.41
CA GLU A 58 -9.51 -3.06 -6.29
C GLU A 58 -10.04 -3.86 -7.49
N SER A 59 -9.41 -3.72 -8.66
CA SER A 59 -9.76 -4.50 -9.86
C SER A 59 -9.47 -6.00 -9.71
N TYR A 60 -8.54 -6.36 -8.82
CA TYR A 60 -8.23 -7.76 -8.51
C TYR A 60 -9.18 -8.29 -7.44
N SER A 61 -10.07 -9.22 -7.82
CA SER A 61 -11.12 -9.77 -6.93
C SER A 61 -10.58 -10.33 -5.61
N ASP A 62 -9.42 -10.98 -5.66
CA ASP A 62 -8.76 -11.57 -4.49
C ASP A 62 -8.30 -10.51 -3.47
N TYR A 63 -7.99 -9.30 -3.94
CA TYR A 63 -7.54 -8.20 -3.10
C TYR A 63 -8.72 -7.35 -2.62
N ALA A 64 -9.70 -7.07 -3.48
CA ALA A 64 -10.86 -6.23 -3.19
C ALA A 64 -11.53 -6.58 -1.84
N ASN A 65 -11.71 -7.88 -1.57
CA ASN A 65 -12.34 -8.37 -0.34
C ASN A 65 -11.48 -8.20 0.93
N ARG A 66 -10.17 -7.99 0.78
CA ARG A 66 -9.18 -7.87 1.87
C ARG A 66 -8.86 -6.41 2.21
N LEU A 67 -8.91 -5.52 1.22
CA LEU A 67 -8.58 -4.11 1.36
C LEU A 67 -9.37 -3.36 2.46
N PRO A 68 -10.69 -3.56 2.68
CA PRO A 68 -11.43 -2.83 3.70
C PRO A 68 -10.85 -2.95 5.12
N ARG A 69 -10.32 -4.12 5.48
CA ARG A 69 -9.66 -4.33 6.77
C ARG A 69 -8.32 -3.58 6.85
N GLY A 70 -7.53 -3.60 5.77
CA GLY A 70 -6.29 -2.81 5.66
C GLY A 70 -6.53 -1.31 5.78
N ARG A 71 -7.54 -0.78 5.07
CA ARG A 71 -7.98 0.63 5.17
C ARG A 71 -8.30 1.03 6.61
N THR A 72 -8.88 0.13 7.40
CA THR A 72 -9.17 0.37 8.82
C THR A 72 -7.90 0.48 9.66
N TYR A 73 -6.89 -0.33 9.37
CA TYR A 73 -5.59 -0.31 10.07
C TYR A 73 -4.81 0.97 9.77
N VAL A 74 -4.71 1.38 8.51
CA VAL A 74 -4.00 2.63 8.19
C VAL A 74 -4.72 3.86 8.79
N ARG A 75 -6.06 3.92 8.74
CA ARG A 75 -6.85 5.02 9.34
C ARG A 75 -6.77 5.08 10.87
N ASN A 76 -6.60 3.94 11.53
CA ASN A 76 -6.49 3.91 12.98
C ASN A 76 -5.05 4.14 13.46
N GLY A 77 -4.08 4.41 12.57
CA GLY A 77 -2.70 4.68 12.94
C GLY A 77 -1.89 3.42 13.26
N SER A 78 -2.31 2.24 12.81
CA SER A 78 -1.56 0.99 13.02
C SER A 78 -0.25 0.92 12.22
N VAL A 79 -0.07 1.70 11.15
CA VAL A 79 1.19 1.69 10.36
C VAL A 79 2.23 2.58 11.05
N VAL A 80 3.15 1.93 11.76
CA VAL A 80 4.17 2.53 12.63
C VAL A 80 5.38 3.03 11.84
N HIS A 81 5.70 2.35 10.75
CA HIS A 81 6.79 2.72 9.86
C HIS A 81 6.46 2.24 8.45
N LEU A 82 6.69 3.10 7.47
CA LEU A 82 6.63 2.80 6.06
C LEU A 82 7.89 3.36 5.40
N GLU A 83 8.62 2.49 4.70
CA GLU A 83 9.80 2.82 3.92
C GLU A 83 9.58 2.29 2.51
N ILE A 84 9.72 3.19 1.53
CA ILE A 84 9.59 2.86 0.10
C ILE A 84 10.98 2.97 -0.52
N GLN A 85 11.42 1.88 -1.12
CA GLN A 85 12.67 1.72 -1.87
C GLN A 85 12.32 1.28 -3.30
N PRO A 86 13.25 1.41 -4.28
CA PRO A 86 13.02 0.92 -5.63
C PRO A 86 12.62 -0.57 -5.63
N GLY A 87 11.42 -0.88 -6.11
CA GLY A 87 10.88 -2.24 -6.18
C GLY A 87 10.55 -2.88 -4.82
N LYS A 88 10.66 -2.17 -3.69
CA LYS A 88 10.46 -2.76 -2.36
C LYS A 88 9.83 -1.78 -1.38
N VAL A 89 8.85 -2.26 -0.62
CA VAL A 89 8.22 -1.53 0.48
C VAL A 89 8.38 -2.33 1.76
N ASN A 90 9.04 -1.74 2.75
CA ASN A 90 9.16 -2.29 4.09
C ASN A 90 8.23 -1.52 5.03
N ALA A 91 7.47 -2.23 5.85
CA ALA A 91 6.59 -1.61 6.79
C ALA A 91 6.50 -2.36 8.12
N LEU A 92 6.09 -1.62 9.15
CA LEU A 92 5.77 -2.14 10.46
C LEU A 92 4.33 -1.79 10.79
N VAL A 93 3.53 -2.82 11.06
CA VAL A 93 2.10 -2.67 11.33
C VAL A 93 1.77 -3.22 12.71
N CYS A 94 1.24 -2.37 13.57
CA CYS A 94 0.81 -2.71 14.92
C CYS A 94 -0.58 -3.36 14.90
N GLY A 95 -0.65 -4.63 15.31
CA GLY A 95 -1.86 -5.41 15.49
C GLY A 95 -2.00 -5.94 16.92
N SER A 96 -2.14 -7.26 17.07
CA SER A 96 -1.93 -7.91 18.38
C SER A 96 -0.49 -7.76 18.85
N GLU A 97 0.44 -7.76 17.89
CA GLU A 97 1.88 -7.57 18.05
C GLU A 97 2.36 -6.64 16.94
N LEU A 98 3.66 -6.31 16.93
CA LEU A 98 4.28 -5.57 15.84
C LEU A 98 4.67 -6.53 14.71
N TYR A 99 4.01 -6.44 13.57
CA TYR A 99 4.28 -7.28 12.41
C TYR A 99 5.18 -6.57 11.40
N THR A 100 6.10 -7.33 10.80
CA THR A 100 6.89 -6.88 9.66
C THR A 100 6.13 -7.21 8.37
N VAL A 101 6.10 -6.25 7.46
CA VAL A 101 5.52 -6.40 6.12
C VAL A 101 6.59 -6.06 5.10
N GLU A 102 6.74 -6.91 4.10
CA GLU A 102 7.61 -6.71 2.96
C GLU A 102 6.76 -6.91 1.69
N ILE A 103 6.69 -5.87 0.85
CA ILE A 103 6.06 -5.96 -0.47
C ILE A 103 7.15 -5.70 -1.50
N THR A 104 7.35 -6.64 -2.42
CA THR A 104 8.29 -6.50 -3.53
C THR A 104 7.47 -6.36 -4.82
N ILE A 105 7.76 -5.33 -5.60
CA ILE A 105 7.15 -5.08 -6.90
C ILE A 105 8.20 -5.37 -7.96
N THR A 106 7.88 -6.29 -8.87
CA THR A 106 8.75 -6.62 -10.01
C THR A 106 8.93 -5.40 -10.91
N ALA A 107 10.17 -5.08 -11.25
CA ALA A 107 10.44 -3.96 -12.14
C ALA A 107 9.92 -4.25 -13.56
N LEU A 108 9.39 -3.22 -14.24
CA LEU A 108 9.00 -3.34 -15.63
C LEU A 108 10.20 -3.72 -16.51
N SER A 109 9.97 -4.60 -17.48
CA SER A 109 11.00 -4.93 -18.47
C SER A 109 11.37 -3.71 -19.34
N ASP A 110 12.62 -3.65 -19.77
CA ASP A 110 13.10 -2.58 -20.65
C ASP A 110 12.30 -2.47 -21.95
N ALA A 111 11.85 -3.59 -22.49
CA ALA A 111 11.04 -3.64 -23.70
C ALA A 111 9.67 -2.98 -23.49
N HIS A 112 9.00 -3.30 -22.37
CA HIS A 112 7.73 -2.71 -22.00
C HIS A 112 7.89 -1.21 -21.73
N TRP A 113 8.91 -0.82 -20.97
CA TRP A 113 9.22 0.58 -20.69
C TRP A 113 9.48 1.39 -21.97
N LYS A 114 10.26 0.85 -22.92
CA LYS A 114 10.48 1.49 -24.23
C LYS A 114 9.19 1.62 -25.04
N SER A 115 8.37 0.57 -25.07
CA SER A 115 7.08 0.60 -25.77
C SER A 115 6.14 1.66 -25.20
N LEU A 116 6.04 1.75 -23.87
CA LEU A 116 5.20 2.75 -23.20
C LEU A 116 5.68 4.17 -23.50
N LYS A 117 6.99 4.43 -23.41
CA LYS A 117 7.56 5.74 -23.78
C LYS A 117 7.26 6.12 -25.22
N SER A 118 7.34 5.16 -26.15
CA SER A 118 7.00 5.40 -27.55
C SER A 118 5.52 5.77 -27.74
N GLN A 119 4.61 5.14 -26.99
CA GLN A 119 3.18 5.44 -27.05
C GLN A 119 2.81 6.79 -26.43
N CYS A 120 3.54 7.21 -25.38
CA CYS A 120 3.37 8.54 -24.79
C CYS A 120 3.95 9.66 -25.68
N SER A 121 4.87 9.34 -26.60
CA SER A 121 5.43 10.31 -27.54
C SER A 121 4.34 10.89 -28.44
N GLY A 122 4.21 12.21 -28.46
CA GLY A 122 3.15 12.92 -29.21
C GLY A 122 1.80 13.03 -28.48
N GLN A 123 1.65 12.41 -27.30
CA GLN A 123 0.43 12.52 -26.47
C GLN A 123 0.51 13.63 -25.42
N ILE A 124 1.69 14.24 -25.24
CA ILE A 124 1.92 15.33 -24.29
C ILE A 124 1.38 16.63 -24.89
N GLY A 125 0.20 17.05 -24.43
CA GLY A 125 -0.47 18.24 -24.94
C GLY A 125 0.20 19.57 -24.56
N SER A 126 0.97 19.60 -23.47
CA SER A 126 1.68 20.81 -23.01
C SER A 126 2.91 20.48 -22.18
N LEU A 127 4.05 21.06 -22.56
CA LEU A 127 5.29 20.98 -21.79
C LEU A 127 5.17 21.70 -20.43
N VAL A 128 4.39 22.79 -20.37
CA VAL A 128 4.16 23.55 -19.13
C VAL A 128 3.39 22.71 -18.11
N GLU A 129 2.40 21.95 -18.56
CA GLU A 129 1.68 21.03 -17.68
C GLU A 129 2.60 19.92 -17.16
N LEU A 130 3.43 19.34 -18.04
CA LEU A 130 4.41 18.34 -17.65
C LEU A 130 5.40 18.86 -16.60
N LEU A 131 5.91 20.09 -16.78
CA LEU A 131 6.80 20.75 -15.81
C LEU A 131 6.10 21.02 -14.47
N GLN A 132 4.78 21.20 -14.49
CA GLN A 132 3.95 21.32 -13.28
C GLN A 132 3.55 19.95 -12.69
N GLY A 133 4.07 18.85 -13.24
CA GLY A 133 3.72 17.49 -12.83
C GLY A 133 2.30 17.07 -13.22
N ARG A 134 1.66 17.78 -14.14
CA ARG A 134 0.34 17.48 -14.69
C ARG A 134 0.52 16.74 -16.02
N LEU A 135 0.01 15.52 -16.10
CA LEU A 135 0.07 14.69 -17.28
C LEU A 135 -1.27 14.78 -18.03
N SER A 136 -1.23 14.78 -19.36
CA SER A 136 -2.44 14.81 -20.20
C SER A 136 -3.26 13.53 -19.98
N LYS A 137 -4.58 13.63 -20.13
CA LYS A 137 -5.48 12.48 -19.97
C LYS A 137 -5.07 11.27 -20.82
N SER A 138 -4.63 11.50 -22.06
CA SER A 138 -4.16 10.43 -22.95
C SER A 138 -2.92 9.70 -22.43
N VAL A 139 -1.94 10.42 -21.87
CA VAL A 139 -0.78 9.81 -21.22
C VAL A 139 -1.24 9.03 -19.98
N MET A 140 -2.20 9.57 -19.22
CA MET A 140 -2.73 8.89 -18.04
C MET A 140 -3.41 7.57 -18.37
N ASP A 141 -4.31 7.57 -19.36
CA ASP A 141 -5.02 6.38 -19.78
C ASP A 141 -4.05 5.26 -20.24
N LEU A 142 -2.92 5.63 -20.86
CA LEU A 142 -1.86 4.70 -21.25
C LEU A 142 -1.11 4.13 -20.04
N VAL A 143 -0.66 4.98 -19.12
CA VAL A 143 0.16 4.53 -17.97
C VAL A 143 -0.65 3.76 -16.93
N THR A 144 -1.97 3.95 -16.86
CA THR A 144 -2.85 3.22 -15.93
C THR A 144 -3.53 2.00 -16.57
N GLN A 145 -3.17 1.64 -17.80
CA GLN A 145 -3.78 0.51 -18.51
C GLN A 145 -3.40 -0.82 -17.85
N HIS A 146 -4.40 -1.67 -17.56
CA HIS A 146 -4.26 -2.91 -16.77
C HIS A 146 -3.19 -3.91 -17.26
N ASP A 147 -2.88 -3.94 -18.57
CA ASP A 147 -1.89 -4.90 -19.13
C ASP A 147 -0.66 -4.25 -19.77
N LYS A 148 -0.77 -2.99 -20.18
CA LYS A 148 0.28 -2.28 -20.94
C LYS A 148 0.78 -1.03 -20.23
N GLY A 149 0.18 -0.67 -19.11
CA GLY A 149 0.57 0.46 -18.28
C GLY A 149 1.72 0.13 -17.34
N LEU A 150 1.82 0.95 -16.29
CA LEU A 150 2.85 0.89 -15.25
C LEU A 150 2.45 0.07 -14.03
N PHE A 151 1.17 -0.26 -13.90
CA PHE A 151 0.71 -0.98 -12.72
C PHE A 151 1.08 -2.46 -12.78
N PRO A 152 1.57 -3.02 -11.66
CA PRO A 152 1.96 -4.41 -11.60
C PRO A 152 0.73 -5.31 -11.56
N LYS A 153 0.86 -6.47 -12.18
CA LYS A 153 -0.10 -7.58 -12.09
C LYS A 153 0.03 -8.27 -10.74
N PRO A 154 -0.98 -9.05 -10.30
CA PRO A 154 -0.91 -9.79 -9.03
C PRO A 154 0.32 -10.69 -8.90
N ALA A 155 0.77 -11.31 -10.00
CA ALA A 155 1.98 -12.15 -10.02
C ALA A 155 3.28 -11.36 -9.85
N GLU A 156 3.26 -10.05 -10.13
CA GLU A 156 4.41 -9.15 -10.01
C GLU A 156 4.51 -8.50 -8.62
N ILE A 157 3.49 -8.70 -7.77
CA ILE A 157 3.40 -8.21 -6.39
C ILE A 157 3.64 -9.37 -5.43
N GLN A 158 4.83 -9.42 -4.85
CA GLN A 158 5.19 -10.43 -3.85
C GLN A 158 4.98 -9.85 -2.47
N MET A 159 4.22 -10.54 -1.62
CA MET A 159 3.82 -10.04 -0.32
C MET A 159 4.27 -11.01 0.77
N LYS A 160 4.90 -10.48 1.82
CA LYS A 160 5.28 -11.25 3.01
C LYS A 160 4.86 -10.48 4.26
N CYS A 161 4.32 -11.21 5.24
CA CYS A 161 4.03 -10.68 6.55
C CYS A 161 4.41 -11.69 7.62
N SER A 162 4.97 -11.23 8.75
CA SER A 162 5.30 -12.09 9.89
C SER A 162 4.08 -12.58 10.69
N CYS A 163 2.86 -12.23 10.28
CA CYS A 163 1.66 -12.68 10.98
C CYS A 163 1.30 -14.13 10.64
N PRO A 164 0.63 -14.87 11.53
CA PRO A 164 0.27 -16.27 11.31
C PRO A 164 -0.90 -16.46 10.32
N ASP A 165 -1.31 -15.40 9.62
CA ASP A 165 -2.37 -15.46 8.61
C ASP A 165 -1.79 -16.02 7.31
N TRP A 166 -2.31 -17.17 6.88
CA TRP A 166 -1.89 -17.86 5.67
C TRP A 166 -2.55 -17.31 4.40
N ALA A 167 -3.44 -16.31 4.53
CA ALA A 167 -4.00 -15.63 3.37
C ALA A 167 -2.91 -14.88 2.60
N GLY A 168 -2.95 -14.95 1.27
CA GLY A 168 -1.99 -14.24 0.39
C GLY A 168 -1.96 -12.72 0.60
N MET A 169 -3.05 -12.13 1.10
CA MET A 169 -3.12 -10.73 1.54
C MET A 169 -3.83 -10.65 2.90
N CYS A 170 -3.04 -10.60 3.97
CA CYS A 170 -3.55 -10.34 5.31
C CYS A 170 -3.90 -8.85 5.48
N LYS A 171 -4.61 -8.52 6.57
CA LYS A 171 -4.99 -7.11 6.89
C LYS A 171 -3.79 -6.17 7.10
N HIS A 172 -2.60 -6.70 7.43
CA HIS A 172 -1.39 -5.90 7.61
C HIS A 172 -0.77 -5.55 6.27
N ILE A 173 -0.70 -6.52 5.34
CA ILE A 173 -0.30 -6.28 3.94
C ILE A 173 -1.25 -5.28 3.30
N ALA A 174 -2.56 -5.48 3.43
CA ALA A 174 -3.55 -4.56 2.87
C ALA A 174 -3.53 -3.13 3.47
N ALA A 175 -2.84 -2.92 4.59
CA ALA A 175 -2.70 -1.60 5.20
C ALA A 175 -1.49 -0.81 4.66
N VAL A 176 -0.60 -1.48 3.93
CA VAL A 176 0.64 -0.97 3.34
C VAL A 176 0.40 -0.76 1.85
#